data_AF-A0A924L778-F1
#
_entry.id   AF-A0A924L778-F1
#
_cell.length_a   1.000
_cell.length_b   1.000
_cell.length_c   1.000
_cell.angle_alpha   90.00
_cell.angle_beta   90.00
_cell.angle_gamma   90.00
#
_symmetry.space_group_name_H-M   'P 1'
#
loop_
_entity.id
_entity.type
_entity.pdbx_description
1 polymer ?
#
loop_
_entity_poly.entity_id
_entity_poly.type
_entity_poly.pdbx_seq_one_letter_code
_entity_poly.pdbx_strand_id
1 'polypeptide(L)'
;MPAPKEPVPRERWGSEVALPSGYAEMLGGLKAQVRQAQFRAHRVVNEQLIQLYWNIGREILTQQDKQGWGSGVIARLAEDLRAEFPQMKGFSPSNLQYMRGFAAAWNADASISQQAAGKLAWGHIMVILDKLSDQTIRTWYAATAVQNGWSRNMLLNQIMNRTHERVGAAPSNFGQELTAEDSDLAQQIAKDPYVFDFLDLTDDAAERDLEQALMDRIVDTLRELGTGFAFVGRQVHFDVDGDDFYLDLLFFHVVQLRYIVVELKTGKFQPEYAGKLGFYVALVDDRLKLDTHTPTVGILICSQRNDSTVRYALGRAGSPMAVATYTYDSLPAAEKRALPPAEQLLAAFDDT
;
A
#
# COMPACT_ATOMS: atom_id res chain seq x y z
N MET A 1 -13.51 -34.64 55.12
CA MET A 1 -13.14 -34.03 53.82
C MET A 1 -14.23 -34.37 52.82
N PRO A 2 -14.99 -33.40 52.30
CA PRO A 2 -16.00 -33.68 51.28
C PRO A 2 -15.33 -33.84 49.91
N ALA A 3 -15.80 -34.83 49.15
CA ALA A 3 -15.32 -35.16 47.81
C ALA A 3 -15.41 -33.96 46.84
N PRO A 4 -14.53 -33.87 45.83
CA PRO A 4 -14.61 -32.81 44.82
C PRO A 4 -15.93 -32.93 44.07
N LYS A 5 -16.67 -31.82 44.00
CA LYS A 5 -17.91 -31.72 43.22
C LYS A 5 -17.59 -31.98 41.74
N GLU A 6 -18.31 -32.91 41.13
CA GLU A 6 -18.26 -33.14 39.69
C GLU A 6 -18.59 -31.83 38.94
N PRO A 7 -17.92 -31.57 37.79
CA PRO A 7 -18.17 -30.37 37.01
C PRO A 7 -19.59 -30.40 36.44
N VAL A 8 -20.37 -29.37 36.76
CA VAL A 8 -21.69 -29.11 36.18
C VAL A 8 -21.55 -29.02 34.65
N PRO A 9 -22.32 -29.78 33.86
CA PRO A 9 -22.28 -29.69 32.41
C PRO A 9 -22.62 -28.26 31.98
N ARG A 10 -21.74 -27.62 31.19
CA ARG A 10 -22.07 -26.35 30.53
C ARG A 10 -23.17 -26.64 29.51
N GLU A 11 -24.41 -26.32 29.84
CA GLU A 11 -25.50 -26.27 28.88
C GLU A 11 -25.10 -25.38 27.71
N ARG A 12 -24.98 -25.98 26.53
CA ARG A 12 -24.90 -25.24 25.27
C ARG A 12 -26.26 -24.62 25.04
N TRP A 13 -26.44 -23.35 25.42
CA TRP A 13 -27.53 -22.54 24.87
C TRP A 13 -27.19 -22.19 23.43
N GLY A 14 -27.39 -23.17 22.56
CA GLY A 14 -27.39 -23.02 21.11
C GLY A 14 -28.69 -23.55 20.57
N SER A 15 -29.82 -22.97 20.99
CA SER A 15 -31.03 -23.08 20.18
C SER A 15 -30.73 -22.38 18.85
N GLU A 16 -30.78 -23.11 17.74
CA GLU A 16 -30.95 -22.54 16.41
C GLU A 16 -32.26 -21.74 16.40
N VAL A 17 -32.18 -20.49 16.84
CA VAL A 17 -33.27 -19.54 16.69
C VAL A 17 -33.30 -19.19 15.21
N ALA A 18 -34.37 -19.57 14.53
CA ALA A 18 -34.62 -19.11 13.17
C ALA A 18 -34.58 -17.58 13.17
N LEU A 19 -33.65 -17.00 12.43
CA LEU A 19 -33.44 -15.56 12.43
C LEU A 19 -34.71 -14.87 11.89
N PRO A 20 -35.30 -13.92 12.63
CA PRO A 20 -36.50 -13.23 12.18
C PRO A 20 -36.19 -12.40 10.93
N SER A 21 -37.21 -12.21 10.09
CA SER A 21 -37.12 -11.38 8.88
C SER A 21 -36.58 -9.99 9.23
N GLY A 22 -35.53 -9.54 8.53
CA GLY A 22 -34.88 -8.25 8.77
C GLY A 22 -33.74 -8.24 9.80
N TYR A 23 -33.47 -9.36 10.50
CA TYR A 23 -32.37 -9.44 11.46
C TYR A 23 -31.00 -9.18 10.83
N ALA A 24 -30.72 -9.76 9.66
CA ALA A 24 -29.44 -9.58 8.97
C ALA A 24 -29.19 -8.11 8.57
N GLU A 25 -30.25 -7.42 8.13
CA GLU A 25 -30.20 -6.00 7.77
C GLU A 25 -30.00 -5.12 9.01
N MET A 26 -30.77 -5.37 10.09
CA MET A 26 -30.59 -4.69 11.37
C MET A 26 -29.17 -4.89 11.93
N LEU A 27 -28.67 -6.14 11.93
CA LEU A 27 -27.32 -6.46 12.38
C LEU A 27 -26.25 -5.79 11.52
N GLY A 28 -26.45 -5.74 10.19
CA GLY A 28 -25.59 -4.99 9.27
C GLY A 28 -25.55 -3.50 9.61
N GLY A 29 -26.71 -2.88 9.84
CA GLY A 29 -26.83 -1.49 10.25
C GLY A 29 -26.14 -1.20 11.58
N LEU A 30 -26.35 -2.04 12.60
CA LEU A 30 -25.70 -1.90 13.91
C LEU A 30 -24.18 -2.07 13.81
N LYS A 31 -23.68 -3.04 13.05
CA LYS A 31 -22.25 -3.21 12.78
C LYS A 31 -21.64 -1.97 12.12
N ALA A 32 -22.34 -1.37 11.16
CA ALA A 32 -21.90 -0.12 10.52
C ALA A 32 -21.85 1.05 11.52
N GLN A 33 -22.87 1.20 12.37
CA GLN A 33 -22.90 2.22 13.41
C GLN A 33 -21.74 2.06 14.42
N VAL A 34 -21.46 0.83 14.87
CA VAL A 34 -20.34 0.54 15.78
C VAL A 34 -19.01 0.90 15.13
N ARG A 35 -18.78 0.48 13.87
CA ARG A 35 -17.55 0.80 13.14
C ARG A 35 -17.37 2.32 12.97
N GLN A 36 -18.45 3.03 12.68
CA GLN A 36 -18.42 4.49 12.52
C GLN A 36 -18.13 5.20 13.85
N ALA A 37 -18.70 4.73 14.96
CA ALA A 37 -18.42 5.24 16.29
C ALA A 37 -16.95 5.02 16.69
N GLN A 38 -16.42 3.81 16.45
CA GLN A 38 -15.01 3.49 16.68
C GLN A 38 -14.09 4.37 15.83
N PHE A 39 -14.38 4.54 14.54
CA PHE A 39 -13.59 5.40 13.65
C PHE A 39 -13.52 6.85 14.15
N ARG A 40 -14.67 7.43 14.56
CA ARG A 40 -14.72 8.78 15.13
C ARG A 40 -13.89 8.88 16.42
N ALA A 41 -14.03 7.91 17.32
CA ALA A 41 -13.27 7.88 18.57
C ALA A 41 -11.76 7.80 18.31
N HIS A 42 -11.32 6.90 17.43
CA HIS A 42 -9.92 6.76 17.06
C HIS A 42 -9.33 8.04 16.47
N ARG A 43 -10.09 8.78 15.64
CA ARG A 43 -9.63 10.03 15.04
C ARG A 43 -9.40 11.12 16.09
N VAL A 44 -10.33 11.28 17.03
CA VAL A 44 -10.20 12.25 18.13
C VAL A 44 -9.00 11.90 19.01
N VAL A 45 -8.85 10.61 19.36
CA VAL A 45 -7.71 10.14 20.16
C VAL A 45 -6.38 10.38 19.44
N ASN A 46 -6.32 10.11 18.14
CA ASN A 46 -5.11 10.35 17.35
C ASN A 46 -4.74 11.85 17.35
N GLU A 47 -5.69 12.74 17.11
CA GLU A 47 -5.44 14.18 17.10
C GLU A 47 -4.85 14.66 18.45
N GLN A 48 -5.43 14.22 19.57
CA GLN A 48 -4.91 14.55 20.90
C GLN A 48 -3.51 13.97 21.14
N LEU A 49 -3.25 12.76 20.67
CA LEU A 49 -1.94 12.12 20.79
C LEU A 49 -0.86 12.86 19.99
N ILE A 50 -1.17 13.26 18.76
CA ILE A 50 -0.23 14.02 17.92
C ILE A 50 0.05 15.40 18.52
N GLN A 51 -0.99 16.08 19.03
CA GLN A 51 -0.83 17.36 19.73
C GLN A 51 0.04 17.21 20.99
N LEU A 52 -0.16 16.16 21.78
CA LEU A 52 0.66 15.84 22.94
C LEU A 52 2.14 15.62 22.56
N TYR A 53 2.40 14.79 21.55
CA TYR A 53 3.75 14.49 21.09
C TYR A 53 4.47 15.72 20.55
N TRP A 54 3.76 16.58 19.80
CA TRP A 54 4.30 17.86 19.37
C TRP A 54 4.64 18.78 20.55
N ASN A 55 3.75 18.88 21.55
CA ASN A 55 3.99 19.68 22.75
C ASN A 55 5.20 19.20 23.56
N ILE A 56 5.35 17.88 23.75
CA ILE A 56 6.51 17.29 24.41
C ILE A 56 7.79 17.67 23.65
N GLY A 57 7.77 17.55 22.31
CA GLY A 57 8.89 17.96 21.47
C GLY A 57 9.27 19.43 21.63
N ARG A 58 8.28 20.33 21.70
CA ARG A 58 8.49 21.77 21.93
C ARG A 58 9.09 22.07 23.29
N GLU A 59 8.64 21.37 24.32
CA GLU A 59 9.20 21.54 25.66
C GLU A 59 10.65 21.09 25.69
N ILE A 60 10.98 19.95 25.07
CA ILE A 60 12.36 19.49 24.92
C ILE A 60 13.21 20.56 24.23
N LEU A 61 12.78 21.09 23.07
CA LEU A 61 13.51 22.15 22.36
C LEU A 61 13.72 23.39 23.23
N THR A 62 12.68 23.83 23.93
CA THR A 62 12.74 25.01 24.82
C THR A 62 13.76 24.83 25.93
N GLN A 63 13.82 23.64 26.54
CA GLN A 63 14.78 23.35 27.61
C GLN A 63 16.20 23.14 27.07
N GLN A 64 16.35 22.61 25.85
CA GLN A 64 17.65 22.56 25.18
C GLN A 64 18.21 23.96 24.93
N ASP A 65 17.39 24.89 24.46
CA ASP A 65 17.81 26.28 24.21
C ASP A 65 18.16 27.02 25.50
N LYS A 66 17.37 26.82 26.58
CA LYS A 66 17.57 27.54 27.85
C LYS A 66 18.67 26.95 28.75
N GLN A 67 18.79 25.63 28.77
CA GLN A 67 19.61 24.91 29.78
C GLN A 67 20.63 23.94 29.17
N GLY A 68 20.69 23.81 27.84
CA GLY A 68 21.67 22.95 27.17
C GLY A 68 21.43 21.45 27.35
N TRP A 69 20.16 21.02 27.50
CA TRP A 69 19.83 19.61 27.71
C TRP A 69 20.40 18.69 26.61
N GLY A 70 21.23 17.73 27.03
CA GLY A 70 21.81 16.71 26.15
C GLY A 70 20.96 15.44 26.04
N SER A 71 21.46 14.46 25.28
CA SER A 71 20.82 13.15 25.09
C SER A 71 20.56 12.39 26.40
N GLY A 72 21.43 12.55 27.41
CA GLY A 72 21.27 11.92 28.72
C GLY A 72 20.03 12.39 29.48
N VAL A 73 19.67 13.67 29.37
CA VAL A 73 18.47 14.23 30.02
C VAL A 73 17.20 13.71 29.34
N ILE A 74 17.23 13.57 28.01
CA ILE A 74 16.11 12.99 27.24
C ILE A 74 15.90 11.51 27.61
N ALA A 75 16.97 10.75 27.77
CA ALA A 75 16.89 9.35 28.19
C ALA A 75 16.26 9.23 29.59
N ARG A 76 16.66 10.09 30.52
CA ARG A 76 16.08 10.12 31.86
C ARG A 76 14.60 10.51 31.86
N LEU A 77 14.24 11.53 31.09
CA LEU A 77 12.84 11.96 30.91
C LEU A 77 11.97 10.82 30.35
N ALA A 78 12.50 10.03 29.40
CA ALA A 78 11.79 8.86 28.87
C ALA A 78 11.57 7.78 29.95
N GLU A 79 12.56 7.51 30.80
CA GLU A 79 12.40 6.57 31.93
C GLU A 79 11.32 7.05 32.90
N ASP A 80 11.38 8.31 33.32
CA ASP A 80 10.44 8.88 34.29
C ASP A 80 9.00 8.88 33.73
N LEU A 81 8.81 9.25 32.44
CA LEU A 81 7.49 9.19 31.79
C LEU A 81 6.96 7.76 31.63
N ARG A 82 7.81 6.78 31.36
CA ARG A 82 7.40 5.36 31.26
C ARG A 82 7.04 4.78 32.62
N ALA A 83 7.71 5.22 33.68
CA ALA A 83 7.40 4.79 35.05
C ALA A 83 6.02 5.31 35.48
N GLU A 84 5.72 6.57 35.17
CA GLU A 84 4.43 7.19 35.49
C GLU A 84 3.28 6.66 34.61
N PHE A 85 3.55 6.41 33.32
CA PHE A 85 2.54 5.99 32.33
C PHE A 85 2.87 4.64 31.68
N PRO A 86 2.86 3.52 32.44
CA PRO A 86 3.34 2.22 31.97
C PRO A 86 2.51 1.62 30.82
N GLN A 87 1.25 2.03 30.69
CA GLN A 87 0.35 1.58 29.61
C GLN A 87 0.60 2.32 28.28
N MET A 88 1.32 3.45 28.30
CA MET A 88 1.63 4.24 27.11
C MET A 88 2.95 3.79 26.50
N LYS A 89 2.86 3.07 25.37
CA LYS A 89 4.05 2.58 24.63
C LYS A 89 4.84 3.68 23.90
N GLY A 90 4.37 4.93 23.95
CA GLY A 90 4.92 6.06 23.20
C GLY A 90 6.07 6.82 23.85
N PHE A 91 6.56 6.44 25.03
CA PHE A 91 7.57 7.21 25.76
C PHE A 91 8.97 6.58 25.76
N SER A 92 9.36 5.87 24.70
CA SER A 92 10.75 5.40 24.57
C SER A 92 11.71 6.57 24.31
N PRO A 93 13.01 6.45 24.68
CA PRO A 93 14.00 7.49 24.39
C PRO A 93 14.04 7.89 22.91
N SER A 94 13.98 6.91 22.00
CA SER A 94 13.90 7.14 20.56
C SER A 94 12.64 7.92 20.18
N ASN A 95 11.49 7.59 20.78
CA ASN A 95 10.25 8.28 20.45
C ASN A 95 10.26 9.74 20.93
N LEU A 96 10.88 10.04 22.07
CA LEU A 96 11.08 11.43 22.51
C LEU A 96 12.00 12.21 21.56
N GLN A 97 13.00 11.56 20.97
CA GLN A 97 13.81 12.19 19.91
C GLN A 97 12.98 12.49 18.66
N TYR A 98 12.08 11.58 18.27
CA TYR A 98 11.12 11.84 17.19
C TYR A 98 10.15 12.97 17.54
N MET A 99 9.64 13.05 18.77
CA MET A 99 8.81 14.17 19.23
C MET A 99 9.54 15.50 19.09
N ARG A 100 10.81 15.55 19.52
CA ARG A 100 11.67 16.73 19.32
C ARG A 100 11.83 17.07 17.84
N GLY A 101 12.15 16.09 17.00
CA GLY A 101 12.27 16.27 15.55
C GLY A 101 10.98 16.75 14.90
N PHE A 102 9.84 16.23 15.36
CA PHE A 102 8.51 16.63 14.93
C PHE A 102 8.22 18.10 15.23
N ALA A 103 8.47 18.53 16.47
CA ALA A 103 8.32 19.93 16.87
C ALA A 103 9.27 20.86 16.10
N ALA A 104 10.50 20.43 15.84
CA ALA A 104 11.48 21.21 15.09
C ALA A 104 11.09 21.38 13.62
N ALA A 105 10.55 20.32 12.99
CA ALA A 105 10.12 20.34 11.60
C ALA A 105 8.88 21.23 11.39
N TRP A 106 7.91 21.17 12.30
CA TRP A 106 6.69 21.96 12.22
C TRP A 106 6.64 23.00 13.35
N ASN A 107 7.55 23.97 13.26
CA ASN A 107 7.79 25.01 14.29
C ASN A 107 6.94 26.29 14.14
N ALA A 108 6.04 26.35 13.15
CA ALA A 108 5.22 27.54 12.89
C ALA A 108 4.28 27.85 14.08
N ASP A 109 3.99 29.13 14.33
CA ASP A 109 3.12 29.61 15.42
C ASP A 109 1.66 29.11 15.34
N ALA A 110 1.28 28.44 14.25
CA ALA A 110 0.00 27.78 14.08
C ALA A 110 -0.01 26.40 14.75
N SER A 111 -1.08 26.11 15.52
CA SER A 111 -1.32 24.79 16.14
C SER A 111 -1.12 23.66 15.14
N ILE A 112 -0.39 22.60 15.52
CA ILE A 112 -0.13 21.43 14.68
C ILE A 112 -1.44 20.80 14.17
N SER A 113 -2.55 20.91 14.91
CA SER A 113 -3.88 20.45 14.51
C SER A 113 -4.40 21.08 13.21
N GLN A 114 -3.96 22.31 12.88
CA GLN A 114 -4.34 22.98 11.63
C GLN A 114 -3.54 22.46 10.42
N GLN A 115 -2.39 21.85 10.68
CA GLN A 115 -1.49 21.36 9.64
C GLN A 115 -1.86 19.94 9.22
N ALA A 116 -1.52 19.55 7.99
CA ALA A 116 -1.78 18.19 7.50
C ALA A 116 -1.09 17.13 8.38
N ALA A 117 0.12 17.42 8.85
CA ALA A 117 0.86 16.54 9.75
C ALA A 117 0.10 16.25 11.07
N GLY A 118 -0.65 17.22 11.60
CA GLY A 118 -1.49 17.02 12.80
C GLY A 118 -2.65 16.05 12.62
N LYS A 119 -3.02 15.76 11.37
CA LYS A 119 -4.12 14.85 11.01
C LYS A 119 -3.66 13.42 10.71
N LEU A 120 -2.34 13.20 10.62
CA LEU A 120 -1.75 11.91 10.33
C LEU A 120 -1.59 11.07 11.60
N ALA A 121 -1.44 9.75 11.44
CA ALA A 121 -1.03 8.90 12.55
C ALA A 121 0.48 9.07 12.83
N TRP A 122 0.89 8.76 14.06
CA TRP A 122 2.29 8.98 14.49
C TRP A 122 3.31 8.25 13.61
N GLY A 123 2.97 7.05 13.14
CA GLY A 123 3.83 6.28 12.24
C GLY A 123 4.14 6.98 10.91
N HIS A 124 3.19 7.74 10.36
CA HIS A 124 3.39 8.52 9.14
C HIS A 124 4.35 9.68 9.36
N ILE A 125 4.24 10.36 10.51
CA ILE A 125 5.12 11.46 10.88
C ILE A 125 6.56 10.97 11.01
N MET A 126 6.79 9.83 11.65
CA MET A 126 8.13 9.22 11.75
C MET A 126 8.70 8.92 10.35
N VAL A 127 7.92 8.32 9.45
CA VAL A 127 8.35 8.07 8.06
C VAL A 127 8.76 9.36 7.36
N ILE A 128 7.96 10.43 7.48
CA ILE A 128 8.26 11.73 6.89
C ILE A 128 9.56 12.32 7.46
N LEU A 129 9.76 12.23 8.78
CA LEU A 129 10.96 12.73 9.44
C LEU A 129 12.22 11.95 9.06
N ASP A 130 12.11 10.62 8.95
CA ASP A 130 13.23 9.73 8.61
C ASP A 130 13.67 9.87 7.16
N LYS A 131 12.72 10.00 6.24
CA LYS A 131 12.98 9.89 4.80
C LYS A 131 13.16 11.22 4.09
N LEU A 132 12.67 12.32 4.67
CA LEU A 132 12.69 13.63 4.03
C LEU A 132 13.43 14.63 4.91
N SER A 133 14.34 15.39 4.30
CA SER A 133 15.07 16.48 4.95
C SER A 133 14.46 17.86 4.67
N ASP A 134 13.81 18.04 3.51
CA ASP A 134 13.22 19.31 3.08
C ASP A 134 11.79 19.51 3.62
N GLN A 135 11.54 20.66 4.24
CA GLN A 135 10.26 20.96 4.88
C GLN A 135 9.09 21.18 3.90
N THR A 136 9.37 21.70 2.71
CA THR A 136 8.37 21.88 1.65
C THR A 136 7.91 20.52 1.16
N ILE A 137 8.84 19.59 0.92
CA ILE A 137 8.54 18.22 0.50
C ILE A 137 7.78 17.48 1.61
N ARG A 138 8.19 17.61 2.88
CA ARG A 138 7.46 17.03 4.04
C ARG A 138 6.01 17.51 4.07
N THR A 139 5.78 18.81 3.86
CA THR A 139 4.45 19.41 3.88
C THR A 139 3.60 18.91 2.72
N TRP A 140 4.19 18.77 1.53
CA TRP A 140 3.52 18.21 0.36
C TRP A 140 3.06 16.77 0.62
N TYR A 141 3.97 15.88 1.03
CA TYR A 141 3.62 14.49 1.31
C TYR A 141 2.61 14.34 2.45
N ALA A 142 2.71 15.18 3.49
CA ALA A 142 1.73 15.16 4.58
C ALA A 142 0.33 15.55 4.09
N ALA A 143 0.22 16.60 3.28
CA ALA A 143 -1.05 17.04 2.69
C ALA A 143 -1.63 15.97 1.75
N THR A 144 -0.82 15.45 0.83
CA THR A 144 -1.24 14.44 -0.15
C THR A 144 -1.64 13.13 0.55
N ALA A 145 -0.96 12.73 1.62
CA ALA A 145 -1.31 11.56 2.41
C ALA A 145 -2.66 11.71 3.11
N VAL A 146 -2.95 12.88 3.69
CA VAL A 146 -4.26 13.17 4.31
C VAL A 146 -5.36 13.19 3.25
N GLN A 147 -5.12 13.86 2.12
CA GLN A 147 -6.11 14.00 1.05
C GLN A 147 -6.50 12.66 0.45
N ASN A 148 -5.52 11.78 0.21
CA ASN A 148 -5.74 10.49 -0.44
C ASN A 148 -5.90 9.33 0.56
N GLY A 149 -5.91 9.61 1.86
CA GLY A 149 -6.06 8.60 2.90
C GLY A 149 -4.95 7.54 2.91
N TRP A 150 -3.71 7.92 2.58
CA TRP A 150 -2.60 6.97 2.47
C TRP A 150 -2.32 6.25 3.79
N SER A 151 -2.15 4.93 3.71
CA SER A 151 -1.56 4.16 4.81
C SER A 151 -0.10 4.59 5.03
N ARG A 152 0.50 4.20 6.15
CA ARG A 152 1.91 4.51 6.44
C ARG A 152 2.84 3.93 5.36
N ASN A 153 2.55 2.70 4.93
CA ASN A 153 3.31 2.01 3.89
C ASN A 153 3.14 2.74 2.55
N MET A 154 1.91 3.18 2.22
CA MET A 154 1.69 3.95 1.01
C MET A 154 2.46 5.27 1.02
N LEU A 155 2.41 6.03 2.11
CA LEU A 155 3.20 7.24 2.24
C LEU A 155 4.71 6.97 2.07
N LEU A 156 5.24 5.92 2.70
CA LEU A 156 6.63 5.51 2.51
C LEU A 156 6.92 5.21 1.03
N ASN A 157 6.09 4.41 0.38
CA ASN A 157 6.23 4.07 -1.03
C ASN A 157 6.20 5.34 -1.90
N GLN A 158 5.27 6.25 -1.67
CA GLN A 158 5.16 7.51 -2.42
C GLN A 158 6.40 8.40 -2.24
N ILE A 159 6.97 8.44 -1.04
CA ILE A 159 8.23 9.14 -0.75
C ILE A 159 9.39 8.49 -1.51
N MET A 160 9.52 7.16 -1.42
CA MET A 160 10.58 6.40 -2.11
C MET A 160 10.47 6.54 -3.64
N ASN A 161 9.24 6.60 -4.15
CA ASN A 161 8.94 6.83 -5.56
C ASN A 161 9.18 8.26 -6.02
N ARG A 162 9.52 9.16 -5.10
CA ARG A 162 9.63 10.60 -5.36
C ARG A 162 8.43 11.10 -6.16
N THR A 163 7.22 10.67 -5.80
CA THR A 163 5.99 11.05 -6.53
C THR A 163 5.84 12.56 -6.66
N HIS A 164 6.39 13.33 -5.72
CA HIS A 164 6.42 14.79 -5.83
C HIS A 164 7.28 15.33 -7.01
N GLU A 165 8.27 14.57 -7.47
CA GLU A 165 9.14 14.83 -8.64
C GLU A 165 8.58 14.17 -9.92
N ARG A 166 7.78 13.12 -9.78
CA ARG A 166 7.39 12.24 -10.87
C ARG A 166 5.92 12.43 -11.25
N VAL A 167 5.71 13.24 -12.27
CA VAL A 167 4.59 13.03 -13.21
C VAL A 167 5.19 12.26 -14.39
N GLY A 168 5.26 10.92 -14.27
CA GLY A 168 5.83 10.04 -15.28
C GLY A 168 4.84 8.93 -15.63
N ALA A 169 4.22 9.05 -16.80
CA ALA A 169 3.34 8.06 -17.39
C ALA A 169 4.14 6.84 -17.87
N ALA A 170 3.78 5.62 -17.44
CA ALA A 170 4.25 4.41 -18.12
C ALA A 170 3.99 4.51 -19.65
N PRO A 171 4.92 4.09 -20.51
CA PRO A 171 4.67 4.00 -21.95
C PRO A 171 3.41 3.17 -22.22
N SER A 172 2.45 3.79 -22.89
CA SER A 172 1.12 3.25 -23.13
C SER A 172 0.62 3.63 -24.52
N ASN A 173 -0.39 2.92 -25.01
CA ASN A 173 -1.21 3.33 -26.16
C ASN A 173 -2.56 3.95 -25.72
N PHE A 174 -2.72 4.31 -24.44
CA PHE A 174 -4.01 4.80 -23.90
C PHE A 174 -4.56 6.00 -24.66
N GLY A 175 -3.70 6.95 -25.07
CA GLY A 175 -4.15 8.11 -25.84
C GLY A 175 -4.64 7.79 -27.27
N GLN A 176 -4.43 6.56 -27.76
CA GLN A 176 -4.94 6.08 -29.05
C GLN A 176 -6.20 5.24 -28.87
N GLU A 177 -6.26 4.44 -27.81
CA GLU A 177 -7.31 3.43 -27.59
C GLU A 177 -8.42 3.87 -26.64
N LEU A 178 -8.25 4.98 -25.92
CA LEU A 178 -9.23 5.51 -24.95
C LEU A 178 -9.63 6.95 -25.28
N THR A 179 -10.75 7.39 -24.72
CA THR A 179 -11.10 8.82 -24.72
C THR A 179 -10.04 9.61 -23.96
N ALA A 180 -9.93 10.92 -24.21
CA ALA A 180 -8.94 11.75 -23.51
C ALA A 180 -9.07 11.69 -21.98
N GLU A 181 -10.32 11.74 -21.47
CA GLU A 181 -10.62 11.62 -20.04
C GLU A 181 -10.24 10.24 -19.49
N ASP A 182 -10.61 9.17 -20.19
CA ASP A 182 -10.29 7.79 -19.78
C ASP A 182 -8.79 7.47 -19.88
N SER A 183 -8.09 8.09 -20.81
CA SER A 183 -6.65 7.96 -20.99
C SER A 183 -5.91 8.55 -19.79
N ASP A 184 -6.28 9.77 -19.38
CA ASP A 184 -5.67 10.41 -18.21
C ASP A 184 -5.92 9.60 -16.92
N LEU A 185 -7.12 9.04 -16.77
CA LEU A 185 -7.47 8.16 -15.66
C LEU A 185 -6.72 6.82 -15.70
N ALA A 186 -6.60 6.20 -16.87
CA ALA A 186 -5.81 4.97 -17.06
C ALA A 186 -4.32 5.19 -16.75
N GLN A 187 -3.81 6.36 -17.11
CA GLN A 187 -2.40 6.71 -16.90
C GLN A 187 -2.07 6.84 -15.41
N GLN A 188 -3.04 7.23 -14.57
CA GLN A 188 -2.89 7.27 -13.11
C GLN A 188 -2.81 5.86 -12.48
N ILE A 189 -3.42 4.86 -13.13
CA ILE A 189 -3.34 3.44 -12.75
C ILE A 189 -1.98 2.87 -13.14
N ALA A 190 -1.53 3.12 -14.38
CA ALA A 190 -0.28 2.62 -14.93
C ALA A 190 0.95 3.38 -14.39
N LYS A 191 1.28 3.13 -13.12
CA LYS A 191 2.43 3.73 -12.43
C LYS A 191 3.74 3.10 -12.91
N ASP A 192 4.79 3.90 -12.92
CA ASP A 192 6.10 3.47 -13.38
C ASP A 192 7.26 4.16 -12.62
N PRO A 193 8.22 3.41 -12.05
CA PRO A 193 8.19 1.96 -11.83
C PRO A 193 7.24 1.59 -10.68
N TYR A 194 6.79 0.34 -10.64
CA TYR A 194 6.23 -0.27 -9.44
C TYR A 194 7.37 -0.63 -8.47
N VAL A 195 7.30 -0.13 -7.23
CA VAL A 195 8.28 -0.45 -6.19
C VAL A 195 7.68 -1.48 -5.24
N PHE A 196 8.31 -2.65 -5.19
CA PHE A 196 7.89 -3.78 -4.35
C PHE A 196 8.89 -3.93 -3.19
N ASP A 197 8.59 -3.34 -2.03
CA ASP A 197 9.43 -3.48 -0.82
C ASP A 197 9.09 -4.77 -0.06
N PHE A 198 10.07 -5.44 0.56
CA PHE A 198 9.94 -6.64 1.40
C PHE A 198 9.52 -7.94 0.69
N LEU A 199 10.51 -8.71 0.29
CA LEU A 199 10.44 -10.17 0.26
C LEU A 199 11.09 -10.64 1.57
N ASP A 200 10.29 -11.00 2.56
CA ASP A 200 10.77 -11.68 3.77
C ASP A 200 11.08 -13.13 3.39
N LEU A 201 12.10 -13.31 2.54
CA LEU A 201 12.59 -14.63 2.14
C LEU A 201 13.39 -15.15 3.32
N THR A 202 12.71 -15.85 4.22
CA THR A 202 13.39 -16.82 5.06
C THR A 202 14.00 -17.89 4.16
N ASP A 203 15.28 -18.17 4.38
CA ASP A 203 16.06 -19.16 3.64
C ASP A 203 15.32 -20.50 3.45
N ASP A 204 15.58 -21.13 2.30
CA ASP A 204 15.13 -22.46 1.84
C ASP A 204 13.73 -22.58 1.19
N ALA A 205 13.35 -21.62 0.34
CA ALA A 205 12.11 -21.69 -0.44
C ALA A 205 12.42 -21.76 -1.95
N ALA A 206 12.05 -22.88 -2.58
CA ALA A 206 12.31 -23.14 -3.99
C ALA A 206 11.47 -22.20 -4.86
N GLU A 207 12.11 -21.46 -5.76
CA GLU A 207 11.61 -20.92 -7.04
C GLU A 207 10.12 -20.53 -7.18
N ARG A 208 9.20 -21.49 -7.07
CA ARG A 208 7.74 -21.28 -6.97
C ARG A 208 7.32 -20.43 -5.77
N ASP A 209 8.03 -20.52 -4.66
CA ASP A 209 7.76 -19.75 -3.44
C ASP A 209 8.08 -18.26 -3.63
N LEU A 210 9.05 -17.94 -4.50
CA LEU A 210 9.40 -16.56 -4.85
C LEU A 210 8.36 -15.92 -5.77
N GLU A 211 7.92 -16.65 -6.79
CA GLU A 211 6.84 -16.21 -7.68
C GLU A 211 5.57 -15.90 -6.90
N GLN A 212 5.22 -16.81 -5.98
CA GLN A 212 4.09 -16.67 -5.09
C GLN A 212 4.25 -15.45 -4.17
N ALA A 213 5.42 -15.27 -3.56
CA ALA A 213 5.70 -14.13 -2.70
C ALA A 213 5.66 -12.79 -3.47
N LEU A 214 6.11 -12.78 -4.72
CA LEU A 214 6.00 -11.62 -5.61
C LEU A 214 4.54 -11.34 -5.98
N MET A 215 3.77 -12.36 -6.36
CA MET A 215 2.34 -12.20 -6.66
C MET A 215 1.57 -11.70 -5.44
N ASP A 216 1.77 -12.29 -4.26
CA ASP A 216 1.14 -11.86 -3.01
C ASP A 216 1.52 -10.40 -2.70
N ARG A 217 2.77 -10.01 -2.94
CA ARG A 217 3.22 -8.64 -2.71
C ARG A 217 2.67 -7.65 -3.73
N ILE A 218 2.51 -8.04 -4.98
CA ILE A 218 1.91 -7.20 -6.03
C ILE A 218 0.42 -7.00 -5.75
N VAL A 219 -0.26 -8.05 -5.28
CA VAL A 219 -1.65 -7.95 -4.81
C VAL A 219 -1.76 -6.92 -3.70
N ASP A 220 -0.92 -7.01 -2.67
CA ASP A 220 -0.92 -6.05 -1.57
C ASP A 220 -0.49 -4.65 -2.01
N THR A 221 0.53 -4.53 -2.86
CA THR A 221 1.01 -3.25 -3.38
C THR A 221 -0.06 -2.55 -4.22
N LEU A 222 -0.73 -3.26 -5.12
CA LEU A 222 -1.79 -2.70 -5.95
C LEU A 222 -3.05 -2.36 -5.13
N ARG A 223 -3.36 -3.16 -4.10
CA ARG A 223 -4.41 -2.80 -3.11
C ARG A 223 -4.04 -1.55 -2.31
N GLU A 224 -2.77 -1.38 -1.97
CA GLU A 224 -2.28 -0.21 -1.23
C GLU A 224 -2.20 1.04 -2.14
N LEU A 225 -1.94 0.90 -3.45
CA LEU A 225 -1.64 1.99 -4.41
C LEU A 225 -2.79 2.94 -4.74
N GLY A 226 -4.03 2.69 -4.27
CA GLY A 226 -5.08 3.68 -4.39
C GLY A 226 -6.42 3.26 -3.81
N THR A 227 -7.20 4.25 -3.36
CA THR A 227 -8.63 4.10 -3.09
C THR A 227 -9.35 3.76 -4.39
N GLY A 228 -9.68 2.50 -4.61
CA GLY A 228 -10.40 2.08 -5.82
C GLY A 228 -10.13 0.66 -6.28
N PHE A 229 -8.94 0.11 -6.01
CA PHE A 229 -8.61 -1.24 -6.46
C PHE A 229 -9.32 -2.31 -5.62
N ALA A 230 -10.16 -3.10 -6.27
CA ALA A 230 -10.73 -4.33 -5.75
C ALA A 230 -10.04 -5.52 -6.42
N PHE A 231 -9.44 -6.40 -5.62
CA PHE A 231 -8.83 -7.62 -6.12
C PHE A 231 -9.92 -8.61 -6.54
N VAL A 232 -9.85 -9.11 -7.77
CA VAL A 232 -10.82 -10.07 -8.32
C VAL A 232 -10.27 -11.48 -8.20
N GLY A 233 -9.03 -11.71 -8.63
CA GLY A 233 -8.42 -13.03 -8.59
C GLY A 233 -6.97 -13.05 -9.04
N ARG A 234 -6.32 -14.19 -8.75
CA ARG A 234 -4.95 -14.53 -9.18
C ARG A 234 -5.01 -15.82 -10.00
N GLN A 235 -4.15 -15.93 -11.00
CA GLN A 235 -4.08 -17.08 -11.93
C GLN A 235 -5.49 -17.40 -12.43
N VAL A 236 -6.20 -16.36 -12.88
CA VAL A 236 -7.60 -16.45 -13.29
C VAL A 236 -7.65 -17.28 -14.56
N HIS A 237 -8.30 -18.43 -14.44
CA HIS A 237 -8.45 -19.39 -15.51
C HIS A 237 -9.58 -18.99 -16.46
N PHE A 238 -9.30 -19.09 -17.76
CA PHE A 238 -10.28 -18.97 -18.82
C PHE A 238 -10.12 -20.16 -19.78
N ASP A 239 -11.23 -20.84 -20.06
CA ASP A 239 -11.34 -21.83 -21.13
C ASP A 239 -11.87 -21.14 -22.40
N VAL A 240 -11.11 -21.27 -23.49
CA VAL A 240 -11.50 -20.79 -24.82
C VAL A 240 -11.46 -21.97 -25.78
N ASP A 241 -12.64 -22.54 -26.04
CA ASP A 241 -12.83 -23.69 -26.94
C ASP A 241 -11.93 -24.90 -26.62
N GLY A 242 -11.67 -25.14 -25.33
CA GLY A 242 -10.86 -26.26 -24.83
C GLY A 242 -9.38 -25.93 -24.62
N ASP A 243 -8.93 -24.72 -24.94
CA ASP A 243 -7.61 -24.23 -24.60
C ASP A 243 -7.65 -23.45 -23.26
N ASP A 244 -6.77 -23.83 -22.34
CA ASP A 244 -6.66 -23.24 -21.00
C ASP A 244 -5.70 -22.04 -20.99
N PHE A 245 -6.21 -20.90 -20.51
CA PHE A 245 -5.44 -19.67 -20.35
C PHE A 245 -5.47 -19.19 -18.90
N TYR A 246 -4.33 -18.66 -18.43
CA TYR A 246 -4.18 -18.21 -17.05
C TYR A 246 -3.66 -16.76 -17.02
N LEU A 247 -4.50 -15.85 -16.52
CA LEU A 247 -4.15 -14.46 -16.27
C LEU A 247 -3.54 -14.33 -14.88
N ASP A 248 -2.33 -13.78 -14.79
CA ASP A 248 -1.59 -13.65 -13.52
C ASP A 248 -2.44 -12.96 -12.44
N LEU A 249 -2.94 -11.75 -12.73
CA LEU A 249 -3.73 -10.97 -11.78
C LEU A 249 -4.85 -10.19 -12.45
N LEU A 250 -6.02 -10.19 -11.81
CA LEU A 250 -7.19 -9.43 -12.23
C LEU A 250 -7.68 -8.52 -11.09
N PHE A 251 -7.86 -7.25 -11.40
CA PHE A 251 -8.44 -6.25 -10.50
C PHE A 251 -9.64 -5.59 -11.16
N PHE A 252 -10.45 -4.93 -10.33
CA PHE A 252 -11.49 -4.00 -10.75
C PHE A 252 -11.29 -2.66 -10.04
N HIS A 253 -11.30 -1.56 -10.77
CA HIS A 253 -11.18 -0.23 -10.18
C HIS A 253 -12.57 0.38 -9.94
N VAL A 254 -13.03 0.40 -8.70
CA VAL A 254 -14.43 0.75 -8.37
C VAL A 254 -14.82 2.20 -8.67
N VAL A 255 -13.85 3.12 -8.72
CA VAL A 255 -14.13 4.53 -9.06
C VAL A 255 -14.16 4.77 -10.57
N GLN A 256 -13.28 4.12 -11.33
CA GLN A 256 -13.21 4.25 -12.79
C GLN A 256 -14.11 3.23 -13.51
N LEU A 257 -14.68 2.28 -12.75
CA LEU A 257 -15.54 1.19 -13.21
C LEU A 257 -14.95 0.38 -14.37
N ARG A 258 -13.70 -0.09 -14.25
CA ARG A 258 -13.05 -0.98 -15.24
C ARG A 258 -12.32 -2.14 -14.60
N TYR A 259 -12.17 -3.20 -15.39
CA TYR A 259 -11.19 -4.24 -15.08
C TYR A 259 -9.78 -3.76 -15.40
N ILE A 260 -8.82 -4.30 -14.67
CA ILE A 260 -7.39 -4.11 -14.88
C ILE A 260 -6.75 -5.48 -14.91
N VAL A 261 -6.22 -5.82 -16.09
CA VAL A 261 -5.49 -7.05 -16.38
C VAL A 261 -4.02 -6.77 -16.12
N VAL A 262 -3.39 -7.54 -15.24
CA VAL A 262 -1.97 -7.38 -14.94
C VAL A 262 -1.23 -8.65 -15.29
N GLU A 263 -0.25 -8.54 -16.18
CA GLU A 263 0.67 -9.61 -16.57
C GLU A 263 2.06 -9.29 -16.01
N LEU A 264 2.72 -10.30 -15.46
CA LEU A 264 4.03 -10.17 -14.82
C LEU A 264 5.11 -10.86 -15.64
N LYS A 265 6.26 -10.20 -15.77
CA LYS A 265 7.46 -10.75 -16.42
C LYS A 265 8.70 -10.41 -15.62
N THR A 266 9.46 -11.43 -15.23
CA THR A 266 10.71 -11.25 -14.46
C THR A 266 11.85 -10.75 -15.33
N GLY A 267 11.79 -11.01 -16.64
CA GLY A 267 12.75 -10.56 -17.63
C GLY A 267 12.49 -9.18 -18.22
N LYS A 268 13.40 -8.79 -19.12
CA LYS A 268 13.23 -7.61 -19.97
C LYS A 268 12.01 -7.80 -20.87
N PHE A 269 11.27 -6.71 -21.11
CA PHE A 269 10.16 -6.67 -22.06
C PHE A 269 10.52 -7.29 -23.42
N GLN A 270 9.65 -8.18 -23.89
CA GLN A 270 9.63 -8.71 -25.25
C GLN A 270 8.32 -8.34 -25.95
N PRO A 271 8.32 -8.07 -27.28
CA PRO A 271 7.12 -7.68 -28.01
C PRO A 271 5.96 -8.69 -27.91
N GLU A 272 6.25 -9.98 -27.83
CA GLU A 272 5.24 -11.06 -27.69
C GLU A 272 4.39 -10.93 -26.42
N TYR A 273 4.95 -10.35 -25.34
CA TYR A 273 4.22 -10.13 -24.10
C TYR A 273 3.07 -9.15 -24.27
N ALA A 274 3.21 -8.16 -25.17
CA ALA A 274 2.12 -7.24 -25.50
C ALA A 274 0.97 -7.96 -26.24
N GLY A 275 1.28 -8.96 -27.07
CA GLY A 275 0.29 -9.80 -27.72
C GLY A 275 -0.52 -10.61 -26.72
N LYS A 276 0.16 -11.28 -25.77
CA LYS A 276 -0.49 -12.05 -24.70
C LYS A 276 -1.37 -11.15 -23.80
N LEU A 277 -0.86 -9.99 -23.38
CA LEU A 277 -1.64 -9.04 -22.59
C LEU A 277 -2.87 -8.53 -23.35
N GLY A 278 -2.73 -8.20 -24.63
CA GLY A 278 -3.84 -7.75 -25.47
C GLY A 278 -4.93 -8.81 -25.60
N PHE A 279 -4.53 -10.08 -25.76
CA PHE A 279 -5.45 -11.21 -25.73
C PHE A 279 -6.24 -11.27 -24.42
N TYR A 280 -5.59 -11.13 -23.27
CA TYR A 280 -6.28 -11.12 -21.97
C TYR A 280 -7.20 -9.92 -21.76
N VAL A 281 -6.82 -8.73 -22.23
CA VAL A 281 -7.71 -7.55 -22.19
C VAL A 281 -8.98 -7.83 -23.01
N ALA A 282 -8.83 -8.36 -24.23
CA ALA A 282 -9.98 -8.69 -25.08
C ALA A 282 -10.87 -9.78 -24.45
N LEU A 283 -10.27 -10.81 -23.86
CA LEU A 283 -10.98 -11.91 -23.21
C LEU A 283 -11.78 -11.44 -21.98
N VAL A 284 -11.21 -10.56 -21.17
CA VAL A 284 -11.90 -9.96 -20.01
C VAL A 284 -13.03 -9.03 -20.46
N ASP A 285 -12.83 -8.26 -21.52
CA ASP A 285 -13.88 -7.43 -22.11
C ASP A 285 -15.05 -8.28 -22.65
N ASP A 286 -14.77 -9.43 -23.27
CA ASP A 286 -15.80 -10.33 -23.78
C ASP A 286 -16.56 -11.07 -22.66
N ARG A 287 -15.84 -11.60 -21.66
CA ARG A 287 -16.41 -12.54 -20.68
C ARG A 287 -16.91 -11.90 -19.39
N LEU A 288 -16.32 -10.79 -18.95
CA LEU A 288 -16.56 -10.22 -17.62
C LEU A 288 -17.09 -8.79 -17.64
N LYS A 289 -16.74 -7.99 -18.65
CA LYS A 289 -17.13 -6.59 -18.71
C LYS A 289 -18.64 -6.45 -18.96
N LEU A 290 -19.27 -5.54 -18.23
CA LEU A 290 -20.65 -5.13 -18.43
C LEU A 290 -20.69 -3.83 -19.24
N ASP A 291 -21.81 -3.54 -19.90
CA ASP A 291 -22.00 -2.32 -20.68
C ASP A 291 -21.79 -1.02 -19.87
N THR A 292 -22.01 -1.08 -18.56
CA THR A 292 -21.80 0.04 -17.64
C THR A 292 -20.33 0.26 -17.25
N HIS A 293 -19.45 -0.69 -17.59
CA HIS A 293 -18.02 -0.59 -17.28
C HIS A 293 -17.27 0.15 -18.38
N THR A 294 -16.27 0.94 -17.98
CA THR A 294 -15.31 1.53 -18.91
C THR A 294 -14.35 0.45 -19.46
N PRO A 295 -13.68 0.67 -20.61
CA PRO A 295 -12.83 -0.33 -21.23
C PRO A 295 -11.75 -0.89 -20.30
N THR A 296 -11.51 -2.19 -20.39
CA THR A 296 -10.45 -2.84 -19.61
C THR A 296 -9.08 -2.33 -20.02
N VAL A 297 -8.19 -2.19 -19.03
CA VAL A 297 -6.81 -1.77 -19.24
C VAL A 297 -5.85 -2.91 -18.89
N GLY A 298 -4.90 -3.17 -19.77
CA GLY A 298 -3.77 -4.07 -19.53
C GLY A 298 -2.57 -3.34 -18.96
N ILE A 299 -1.91 -3.92 -17.98
CA ILE A 299 -0.63 -3.45 -17.43
C ILE A 299 0.35 -4.61 -17.44
N LEU A 300 1.39 -4.51 -18.25
CA LEU A 300 2.52 -5.43 -18.23
C LEU A 300 3.57 -4.88 -17.26
N ILE A 301 3.98 -5.65 -16.27
CA ILE A 301 5.02 -5.25 -15.31
C ILE A 301 6.26 -6.12 -15.57
N CYS A 302 7.37 -5.49 -15.94
CA CYS A 302 8.62 -6.16 -16.31
C CYS A 302 9.83 -5.65 -15.51
N SER A 303 10.93 -6.40 -15.43
CA SER A 303 12.12 -5.90 -14.70
C SER A 303 12.82 -4.75 -15.44
N GLN A 304 12.81 -4.80 -16.77
CA GLN A 304 13.45 -3.81 -17.63
C GLN A 304 12.67 -3.66 -18.94
N ARG A 305 12.79 -2.51 -19.60
CA ARG A 305 12.23 -2.32 -20.94
C ARG A 305 13.11 -1.40 -21.80
N ASN A 306 12.94 -1.50 -23.11
CA ASN A 306 13.40 -0.49 -24.06
C ASN A 306 12.17 0.25 -24.58
N ASP A 307 12.08 1.55 -24.29
CA ASP A 307 10.90 2.35 -24.62
C ASP A 307 10.60 2.39 -26.13
N SER A 308 11.62 2.33 -27.00
CA SER A 308 11.40 2.25 -28.45
C SER A 308 10.76 0.92 -28.84
N THR A 309 11.25 -0.19 -28.29
CA THR A 309 10.66 -1.53 -28.52
C THR A 309 9.22 -1.59 -28.02
N VAL A 310 8.94 -1.03 -26.84
CA VAL A 310 7.58 -0.95 -26.29
C VAL A 310 6.67 -0.12 -27.20
N ARG A 311 7.12 1.06 -27.65
CA ARG A 311 6.34 1.89 -28.59
C ARG A 311 6.00 1.15 -29.88
N TYR A 312 6.94 0.41 -30.47
CA TYR A 312 6.67 -0.37 -31.67
C TYR A 312 5.69 -1.52 -31.43
N ALA A 313 5.79 -2.19 -30.27
CA ALA A 313 4.89 -3.29 -29.92
C ALA A 313 3.45 -2.81 -29.65
N LEU A 314 3.30 -1.67 -28.96
CA LEU A 314 1.98 -1.12 -28.60
C LEU A 314 1.33 -0.31 -29.74
N GLY A 315 2.11 0.25 -30.67
CA GLY A 315 1.62 1.23 -31.66
C GLY A 315 0.62 0.71 -32.69
N ARG A 316 0.29 -0.59 -32.69
CA ARG A 316 -0.81 -1.18 -33.46
C ARG A 316 -1.71 -2.10 -32.65
N ALA A 317 -1.53 -2.15 -31.34
CA ALA A 317 -2.37 -2.97 -30.49
C ALA A 317 -3.69 -2.24 -30.25
N GLY A 318 -4.81 -2.89 -30.60
CA GLY A 318 -6.16 -2.32 -30.42
C GLY A 318 -6.74 -2.47 -29.00
N SER A 319 -5.91 -2.88 -28.04
CA SER A 319 -6.30 -2.99 -26.63
C SER A 319 -5.56 -1.94 -25.81
N PRO A 320 -6.23 -1.23 -24.87
CA PRO A 320 -5.58 -0.26 -24.00
C PRO A 320 -4.55 -0.95 -23.10
N MET A 321 -3.27 -0.67 -23.30
CA MET A 321 -2.17 -1.30 -22.58
C MET A 321 -1.05 -0.32 -22.21
N ALA A 322 -0.42 -0.58 -21.07
CA ALA A 322 0.80 0.07 -20.64
C ALA A 322 1.86 -0.95 -20.21
N VAL A 323 3.13 -0.57 -20.36
CA VAL A 323 4.26 -1.37 -19.87
C VAL A 323 4.98 -0.58 -18.78
N ALA A 324 4.90 -1.07 -17.56
CA ALA A 324 5.63 -0.54 -16.41
C ALA A 324 6.85 -1.41 -16.10
N THR A 325 7.87 -0.81 -15.50
CA THR A 325 8.95 -1.58 -14.88
C THR A 325 8.68 -1.77 -13.39
N TYR A 326 9.35 -2.73 -12.76
CA TYR A 326 9.45 -2.80 -11.31
C TYR A 326 10.90 -2.76 -10.83
N THR A 327 11.10 -2.30 -9.60
CA THR A 327 12.44 -2.28 -8.98
C THR A 327 12.40 -2.71 -7.51
N TYR A 328 13.51 -3.30 -7.07
CA TYR A 328 13.83 -3.66 -5.70
C TYR A 328 14.89 -2.72 -5.08
N ASP A 329 15.24 -1.63 -5.76
CA ASP A 329 16.45 -0.87 -5.45
C ASP A 329 16.41 -0.09 -4.13
N SER A 330 15.24 0.05 -3.53
CA SER A 330 15.00 0.64 -2.21
C SER A 330 15.38 -0.26 -1.03
N LEU A 331 15.72 -1.53 -1.26
CA LEU A 331 16.10 -2.46 -0.20
C LEU A 331 17.44 -2.07 0.46
N PRO A 332 17.55 -2.08 1.81
CA PRO A 332 18.80 -1.99 2.53
C PRO A 332 19.86 -2.98 1.98
N ALA A 333 21.13 -2.58 1.96
CA ALA A 333 22.21 -3.38 1.37
C ALA A 333 22.38 -4.79 1.98
N ALA A 334 21.93 -5.00 3.22
CA ALA A 334 21.90 -6.30 3.87
C ALA A 334 20.87 -7.25 3.23
N GLU A 335 19.70 -6.72 2.85
CA GLU A 335 18.59 -7.47 2.24
C GLU A 335 18.85 -7.72 0.75
N LYS A 336 19.49 -6.76 0.04
CA LYS A 336 19.95 -6.99 -1.35
C LYS A 336 20.95 -8.14 -1.49
N ARG A 337 21.70 -8.47 -0.43
CA ARG A 337 22.66 -9.59 -0.42
C ARG A 337 22.03 -10.94 -0.12
N ALA A 338 20.82 -10.95 0.44
CA ALA A 338 20.05 -12.17 0.72
C ALA A 338 19.19 -12.60 -0.48
N LEU A 339 19.00 -11.72 -1.47
CA LEU A 339 18.35 -12.07 -2.73
C LEU A 339 19.32 -12.85 -3.63
N PRO A 340 18.87 -13.93 -4.29
CA PRO A 340 19.66 -14.56 -5.34
C PRO A 340 19.97 -13.54 -6.45
N PRO A 341 21.15 -13.63 -7.10
CA PRO A 341 21.46 -12.77 -8.24
C PRO A 341 20.36 -12.85 -9.30
N ALA A 342 20.05 -11.73 -9.95
CA ALA A 342 18.95 -11.63 -10.91
C ALA A 342 19.00 -12.73 -11.99
N GLU A 343 20.19 -13.19 -12.38
CA GLU A 343 20.40 -14.30 -13.32
C GLU A 343 19.93 -15.67 -12.79
N GLN A 344 20.04 -15.93 -11.49
CA GLN A 344 19.49 -17.14 -10.85
C GLN A 344 17.99 -17.06 -10.66
N LEU A 345 17.46 -15.84 -10.50
CA LEU A 345 16.02 -15.59 -10.52
C LEU A 345 15.44 -15.67 -11.94
N LEU A 346 16.25 -15.58 -13.00
CA LEU A 346 15.83 -15.65 -14.39
C LEU A 346 15.80 -17.11 -14.91
N ALA A 347 16.78 -17.94 -14.53
CA ALA A 347 16.84 -19.35 -14.90
C ALA A 347 15.66 -20.20 -14.38
N ALA A 348 14.97 -19.65 -13.38
CA ALA A 348 13.84 -20.22 -12.68
C ALA A 348 12.49 -20.16 -13.43
N PHE A 349 12.36 -19.24 -14.38
CA PHE A 349 11.10 -18.98 -15.08
C PHE A 349 11.15 -19.39 -16.56
N ASP A 350 12.28 -19.93 -17.02
CA ASP A 350 12.47 -20.42 -18.39
C ASP A 350 12.07 -21.91 -18.56
N ASP A 351 11.71 -22.62 -17.48
CA ASP A 351 11.42 -24.07 -17.47
C ASP A 351 9.92 -24.43 -17.27
N THR A 352 8.98 -23.51 -17.56
CA THR A 352 7.52 -23.79 -17.57
C THR A 352 6.80 -23.34 -18.82
#